data_AF-A0A941NFH4-F1
#
_entry.id   AF-A0A941NFH4-F1
#
_cell.length_a   1.000
_cell.length_b   1.000
_cell.length_c   1.000
_cell.angle_alpha   90.00
_cell.angle_beta   90.00
_cell.angle_gamma   90.00
#
_symmetry.space_group_name_H-M   'P 1'
#
loop_
_entity.id
_entity.type
_entity.pdbx_description
1 polymer ?
#
loop_
_entity_poly.entity_id
_entity_poly.type
_entity_poly.pdbx_seq_one_letter_code
_entity_poly.pdbx_strand_id
1 'polypeptide(L)'
;MTIAFLAIIVLSLALALLSKRGHINQRAEDFFVASGQFNTVLFFFLAVGETYSIATILGYPGGVYANGTGFVTWFLGYILLAFVVGYFLNPLIWRAGRVHGAVTMPDLFRRHFDSRALEVVVAATVLVFLIPLGMQQFLGIQIVLKTLGWSISPLLLAGLAGALAFTYIAISGIRASAYVAVLKDILLICAILITAIVALRHWGVTAAAPSAAWKHAMTPTLKGDLFSITTVISQSVGFCVVPQTCAYVFTARSASAVRRAQVTMPLYMLMFPFLTMVAYFA
;
A
#
# COMPACT_ATOMS: atom_id res chain seq x y z
N MET A 1 21.40 -13.05 6.09
CA MET A 1 20.11 -12.34 5.95
C MET A 1 19.85 -11.37 7.08
N THR A 2 20.08 -11.76 8.34
CA THR A 2 19.89 -10.91 9.54
C THR A 2 20.68 -9.59 9.53
N ILE A 3 21.95 -9.63 9.11
CA ILE A 3 22.79 -8.42 9.01
C ILE A 3 22.21 -7.43 7.99
N ALA A 4 21.78 -7.92 6.83
CA ALA A 4 21.16 -7.07 5.81
C ALA A 4 19.84 -6.46 6.30
N PHE A 5 19.01 -7.24 7.01
CA PHE A 5 17.80 -6.73 7.66
C PHE A 5 18.10 -5.60 8.64
N LEU A 6 19.04 -5.79 9.57
CA LEU A 6 19.44 -4.77 10.53
C LEU A 6 20.03 -3.53 9.85
N ALA A 7 20.84 -3.71 8.81
CA ALA A 7 21.41 -2.60 8.05
C ALA A 7 20.33 -1.74 7.38
N ILE A 8 19.27 -2.36 6.84
CA ILE A 8 18.13 -1.64 6.24
C ILE A 8 17.36 -0.86 7.31
N ILE A 9 17.14 -1.44 8.50
CA ILE A 9 16.48 -0.75 9.61
C ILE A 9 17.30 0.45 10.11
N VAL A 10 18.62 0.31 10.22
CA VAL A 10 19.50 1.42 10.59
C VAL A 10 19.50 2.51 9.51
N LEU A 11 19.56 2.12 8.23
CA LEU A 11 19.51 3.05 7.11
C LEU A 11 18.18 3.82 7.06
N SER A 12 17.04 3.14 7.29
CA SER A 12 15.74 3.80 7.33
C SER A 12 15.63 4.78 8.50
N LEU A 13 16.21 4.45 9.67
CA LEU A 13 16.30 5.35 10.82
C LEU A 13 17.18 6.56 10.54
N ALA A 14 18.33 6.37 9.89
CA ALA A 14 19.19 7.46 9.46
C ALA A 14 18.46 8.39 8.48
N LEU A 15 17.75 7.85 7.49
CA LEU A 15 16.96 8.64 6.54
C LEU A 15 15.83 9.42 7.22
N ALA A 16 15.11 8.80 8.16
CA ALA A 16 14.07 9.48 8.94
C ALA A 16 14.66 10.66 9.73
N LEU A 17 15.80 10.46 10.41
CA LEU A 17 16.50 11.52 11.14
C LEU A 17 17.00 12.65 10.21
N LEU A 18 17.53 12.30 9.03
CA LEU A 18 17.98 13.26 8.03
C LEU A 18 16.82 14.06 7.44
N SER A 19 15.64 13.47 7.30
CA SER A 19 14.44 14.16 6.79
C SER A 19 13.97 15.32 7.69
N LYS A 20 14.40 15.34 8.96
CA LYS A 20 14.14 16.42 9.92
C LYS A 20 15.06 17.64 9.73
N ARG A 21 16.26 17.47 9.14
CA ARG A 21 17.23 18.56 9.00
C ARG A 21 16.72 19.62 8.02
N GLY A 22 16.39 20.81 8.53
CA GLY A 22 15.99 21.97 7.73
C GLY A 22 14.52 22.39 7.83
N HIS A 23 13.69 21.66 8.59
CA HIS A 23 12.26 21.95 8.72
C HIS A 23 11.85 22.03 10.20
N ILE A 24 12.10 23.20 10.82
CA ILE A 24 11.88 23.49 12.25
C ILE A 24 10.64 24.40 12.44
N ASN A 25 9.54 24.14 11.72
CA ASN A 25 8.28 24.85 11.99
C ASN A 25 7.18 23.84 12.37
N GLN A 26 6.71 23.95 13.61
CA GLN A 26 5.83 23.00 14.29
C GLN A 26 4.34 23.29 14.06
N ARG A 27 3.87 23.31 12.80
CA ARG A 27 2.43 23.37 12.53
C ARG A 27 1.88 21.97 12.31
N ALA A 28 0.68 21.69 12.80
CA ALA A 28 0.02 20.38 12.61
C ALA A 28 -0.09 20.01 11.12
N GLU A 29 -0.32 20.99 10.24
CA GLU A 29 -0.34 20.80 8.78
C GLU A 29 1.02 20.36 8.20
N ASP A 30 2.14 20.88 8.72
CA ASP A 30 3.48 20.44 8.33
C ASP A 30 3.74 18.99 8.80
N PHE A 31 3.23 18.63 9.98
CA PHE A 31 3.40 17.30 10.56
C PHE A 31 2.58 16.24 9.82
N PHE A 32 1.30 16.52 9.53
CA PHE A 32 0.37 15.54 8.96
C PHE A 32 0.32 15.54 7.43
N VAL A 33 0.55 16.67 6.76
CA VAL A 33 0.44 16.78 5.29
C VAL A 33 1.66 17.41 4.61
N ALA A 34 2.74 17.65 5.35
CA ALA A 34 3.95 18.33 4.86
C ALA A 34 3.62 19.68 4.16
N SER A 35 2.53 20.32 4.56
CA SER A 35 1.95 21.52 3.93
C SER A 35 1.77 21.41 2.40
N GLY A 36 1.51 20.20 1.88
CA GLY A 36 1.34 19.98 0.45
C GLY A 36 2.60 20.24 -0.39
N GLN A 37 3.79 20.19 0.21
CA GLN A 37 5.06 20.49 -0.48
C GLN A 37 5.61 19.31 -1.29
N PHE A 38 4.99 18.13 -1.25
CA PHE A 38 5.50 16.97 -1.97
C PHE A 38 5.43 17.18 -3.49
N ASN A 39 6.60 17.10 -4.11
CA ASN A 39 6.70 17.07 -5.56
C ASN A 39 6.05 15.77 -6.09
N THR A 40 5.79 15.72 -7.40
CA THR A 40 5.06 14.59 -8.00
C THR A 40 5.77 13.25 -7.84
N VAL A 41 7.10 13.23 -7.73
CA VAL A 41 7.91 12.01 -7.54
C VAL A 41 7.78 11.49 -6.10
N LEU A 42 7.95 12.36 -5.10
CA LEU A 42 7.85 11.97 -3.70
C LEU A 42 6.41 11.57 -3.33
N PHE A 43 5.41 12.26 -3.87
CA PHE A 43 4.02 11.88 -3.74
C PHE A 43 3.75 10.50 -4.37
N PHE A 44 4.33 10.22 -5.53
CA PHE A 44 4.22 8.91 -6.17
C PHE A 44 4.77 7.79 -5.28
N PHE A 45 6.02 7.93 -4.79
CA PHE A 45 6.62 6.94 -3.90
C PHE A 45 5.88 6.81 -2.57
N LEU A 46 5.36 7.90 -1.99
CA LEU A 46 4.51 7.80 -0.81
C LEU A 46 3.25 7.00 -1.12
N ALA A 47 2.54 7.36 -2.19
CA ALA A 47 1.24 6.78 -2.47
C ALA A 47 1.33 5.30 -2.91
N VAL A 48 2.37 4.94 -3.67
CA VAL A 48 2.75 3.54 -3.92
C VAL A 48 3.18 2.86 -2.62
N GLY A 49 3.98 3.55 -1.82
CA GLY A 49 4.44 3.20 -0.49
C GLY A 49 3.33 2.67 0.42
N GLU A 50 2.24 3.44 0.48
CA GLU A 50 1.03 3.17 1.25
C GLU A 50 0.10 2.14 0.58
N THR A 51 0.09 2.08 -0.76
CA THR A 51 -0.78 1.16 -1.52
C THR A 51 -0.27 -0.28 -1.49
N TYR A 52 1.03 -0.48 -1.75
CA TYR A 52 1.64 -1.79 -1.87
C TYR A 52 2.43 -2.12 -0.60
N SER A 53 1.88 -3.04 0.19
CA SER A 53 2.39 -3.38 1.52
C SER A 53 2.80 -4.85 1.63
N ILE A 54 3.23 -5.25 2.82
CA ILE A 54 3.53 -6.65 3.12
C ILE A 54 2.32 -7.56 2.88
N ALA A 55 1.11 -7.03 3.03
CA ALA A 55 -0.14 -7.73 2.72
C ALA A 55 -0.25 -8.07 1.23
N THR A 56 0.27 -7.22 0.34
CA THR A 56 0.33 -7.50 -1.10
C THR A 56 1.34 -8.61 -1.39
N ILE A 57 2.55 -8.50 -0.85
CA ILE A 57 3.66 -9.41 -1.16
C ILE A 57 3.40 -10.82 -0.60
N LEU A 58 2.85 -10.93 0.60
CA LEU A 58 2.53 -12.22 1.22
C LEU A 58 1.14 -12.72 0.85
N GLY A 59 0.14 -11.83 0.80
CA GLY A 59 -1.25 -12.20 0.58
C GLY A 59 -1.57 -12.57 -0.86
N TYR A 60 -0.91 -11.95 -1.85
CA TYR A 60 -1.17 -12.27 -3.25
C TYR A 60 -0.76 -13.70 -3.61
N PRO A 61 0.51 -14.16 -3.41
CA PRO A 61 0.89 -15.54 -3.70
C PRO A 61 0.04 -16.58 -2.95
N GLY A 62 -0.25 -16.34 -1.67
CA GLY A 62 -1.12 -17.22 -0.88
C GLY A 62 -2.55 -17.29 -1.39
N GLY A 63 -3.11 -16.15 -1.82
CA GLY A 63 -4.44 -16.08 -2.42
C GLY A 63 -4.52 -16.80 -3.77
N VAL A 64 -3.48 -16.66 -4.61
CA VAL A 64 -3.34 -17.39 -5.87
C VAL A 64 -3.24 -18.90 -5.62
N TYR A 65 -2.43 -19.33 -4.66
CA TYR A 65 -2.30 -20.75 -4.28
C TYR A 65 -3.64 -21.33 -3.80
N ALA A 66 -4.42 -20.58 -3.02
CA ALA A 66 -5.67 -21.05 -2.45
C ALA A 66 -6.88 -21.02 -3.42
N ASN A 67 -6.93 -20.02 -4.33
CA ASN A 67 -8.14 -19.72 -5.11
C ASN A 67 -7.92 -19.70 -6.63
N GLY A 68 -6.69 -19.90 -7.10
CA GLY A 68 -6.40 -20.02 -8.53
C GLY A 68 -6.52 -18.73 -9.33
N THR A 69 -6.91 -18.85 -10.61
CA THR A 69 -6.93 -17.71 -11.53
C THR A 69 -8.10 -16.76 -11.30
N GLY A 70 -9.20 -17.22 -10.70
CA GLY A 70 -10.30 -16.34 -10.30
C GLY A 70 -9.82 -15.22 -9.37
N PHE A 71 -8.93 -15.55 -8.44
CA PHE A 71 -8.27 -14.57 -7.57
C PHE A 71 -7.33 -13.64 -8.34
N VAL A 72 -6.54 -14.15 -9.29
CA VAL A 72 -5.65 -13.32 -10.14
C VAL A 72 -6.48 -12.30 -10.93
N THR A 73 -7.54 -12.75 -11.60
CA THR A 73 -8.42 -11.92 -12.42
C THR A 73 -9.11 -10.85 -11.57
N TRP A 74 -9.65 -11.25 -10.41
CA TRP A 74 -10.24 -10.30 -9.45
C TRP A 74 -9.20 -9.29 -8.95
N PHE A 75 -8.04 -9.76 -8.47
CA PHE A 75 -7.03 -8.94 -7.83
C PHE A 75 -6.43 -7.91 -8.79
N LEU A 76 -6.04 -8.34 -10.00
CA LEU A 76 -5.53 -7.43 -11.02
C LEU A 76 -6.63 -6.53 -11.57
N GLY A 77 -7.83 -7.06 -11.78
CA GLY A 77 -8.97 -6.32 -12.31
C GLY A 77 -9.38 -5.17 -11.42
N TYR A 78 -9.52 -5.39 -10.11
CA TYR A 78 -9.97 -4.34 -9.19
C TYR A 78 -8.93 -3.25 -9.05
N ILE A 79 -7.64 -3.57 -8.98
CA ILE A 79 -6.56 -2.57 -8.84
C ILE A 79 -6.45 -1.73 -10.12
N LEU A 80 -6.47 -2.36 -11.30
CA LEU A 80 -6.43 -1.64 -12.58
C LEU A 80 -7.61 -0.68 -12.69
N LEU A 81 -8.82 -1.16 -12.41
CA LEU A 81 -10.01 -0.33 -12.45
C LEU A 81 -9.99 0.76 -11.37
N ALA A 82 -9.47 0.47 -10.18
CA ALA A 82 -9.34 1.43 -9.09
C ALA A 82 -8.49 2.63 -9.47
N PHE A 83 -7.39 2.44 -10.21
CA PHE A 83 -6.57 3.55 -10.69
C PHE A 83 -7.28 4.41 -11.75
N VAL A 84 -8.11 3.79 -12.60
CA VAL A 84 -8.96 4.52 -13.55
C VAL A 84 -10.01 5.34 -12.80
N VAL A 85 -10.72 4.74 -11.85
CA VAL A 85 -11.70 5.44 -11.00
C VAL A 85 -11.02 6.56 -10.21
N GLY A 86 -9.88 6.27 -9.59
CA GLY A 86 -9.07 7.19 -8.81
C GLY A 86 -8.54 8.37 -9.63
N TYR A 87 -8.25 8.18 -10.92
CA TYR A 87 -7.87 9.27 -11.83
C TYR A 87 -8.94 10.36 -11.91
N PHE A 88 -10.23 9.98 -11.84
CA PHE A 88 -11.35 10.92 -11.85
C PHE A 88 -11.76 11.35 -10.44
N LEU A 89 -11.86 10.41 -9.50
CA LEU A 89 -12.42 10.63 -8.17
C LEU A 89 -11.43 11.30 -7.19
N ASN A 90 -10.19 10.84 -7.12
CA ASN A 90 -9.22 11.35 -6.12
C ASN A 90 -8.93 12.86 -6.28
N PRO A 91 -8.82 13.42 -7.50
CA PRO A 91 -8.70 14.86 -7.69
C PRO A 91 -9.91 15.66 -7.21
N LEU A 92 -11.12 15.07 -7.25
CA LEU A 92 -12.34 15.71 -6.74
C LEU A 92 -12.31 15.75 -5.20
N ILE A 93 -11.93 14.64 -4.57
CA ILE A 93 -11.74 14.56 -3.10
C ILE A 93 -10.69 15.60 -2.67
N TRP A 94 -9.56 15.67 -3.39
CA TRP A 94 -8.52 16.66 -3.12
C TRP A 94 -9.03 18.09 -3.25
N ARG A 95 -9.77 18.41 -4.32
CA ARG A 95 -10.34 19.76 -4.53
C ARG A 95 -11.33 20.12 -3.42
N ALA A 96 -12.20 19.19 -3.04
CA ALA A 96 -13.14 19.39 -1.95
C ALA A 96 -12.40 19.68 -0.62
N GLY A 97 -11.33 18.92 -0.34
CA GLY A 97 -10.42 19.20 0.78
C GLY A 97 -9.88 20.63 0.75
N ARG A 98 -9.39 21.10 -0.40
CA ARG A 98 -8.86 22.47 -0.55
C ARG A 98 -9.92 23.56 -0.39
N VAL A 99 -11.11 23.37 -0.97
CA VAL A 99 -12.22 24.35 -0.88
C VAL A 99 -12.68 24.49 0.57
N HIS A 100 -12.80 23.39 1.31
CA HIS A 100 -13.22 23.40 2.71
C HIS A 100 -12.05 23.55 3.69
N GLY A 101 -10.81 23.67 3.23
CA GLY A 101 -9.59 23.70 4.06
C GLY A 101 -9.36 22.44 4.91
N ALA A 102 -9.99 21.32 4.56
CA ALA A 102 -9.93 20.07 5.30
C ALA A 102 -8.63 19.32 4.98
N VAL A 103 -8.01 18.76 6.03
CA VAL A 103 -6.78 17.96 5.94
C VAL A 103 -7.03 16.48 6.23
N THR A 104 -8.21 16.14 6.76
CA THR A 104 -8.66 14.76 6.96
C THR A 104 -10.02 14.53 6.33
N MET A 105 -10.36 13.25 6.10
CA MET A 105 -11.67 12.87 5.57
C MET A 105 -12.82 13.23 6.53
N PRO A 106 -12.75 12.97 7.86
CA PRO A 106 -13.76 13.46 8.79
C PRO A 106 -13.95 14.99 8.74
N ASP A 107 -12.86 15.76 8.69
CA ASP A 107 -12.92 17.23 8.59
C ASP A 107 -13.63 17.69 7.32
N LEU A 108 -13.40 16.99 6.21
CA LEU A 108 -14.05 17.31 4.94
C LEU A 108 -15.57 17.16 5.07
N PHE A 109 -16.03 16.06 5.68
CA PHE A 109 -17.45 15.84 5.91
C PHE A 109 -18.03 16.85 6.91
N ARG A 110 -17.30 17.19 7.98
CA ARG A 110 -17.71 18.24 8.94
C ARG A 110 -17.98 19.55 8.23
N ARG A 111 -17.03 20.02 7.42
CA ARG A 111 -17.04 21.36 6.83
C ARG A 111 -17.89 21.45 5.57
N HIS A 112 -18.08 20.34 4.85
CA HIS A 112 -18.96 20.29 3.69
C HIS A 112 -20.45 20.27 4.11
N PHE A 113 -20.79 19.48 5.13
CA PHE A 113 -22.18 19.30 5.58
C PHE A 113 -22.56 20.12 6.83
N ASP A 114 -21.63 20.88 7.38
CA ASP A 114 -21.76 21.56 8.67
C ASP A 114 -22.37 20.67 9.77
N SER A 115 -21.91 19.41 9.89
CA SER A 115 -22.39 18.47 10.91
C SER A 115 -21.28 17.83 11.74
N ARG A 116 -21.28 18.10 13.06
CA ARG A 116 -20.36 17.45 14.03
C ARG A 116 -20.69 15.98 14.25
N ALA A 117 -21.96 15.61 14.17
CA ALA A 117 -22.36 14.20 14.27
C ALA A 117 -21.77 13.39 13.10
N LEU A 118 -21.83 13.93 11.88
CA LEU A 118 -21.27 13.27 10.70
C LEU A 118 -19.75 13.12 10.79
N GLU A 119 -19.06 14.16 11.29
CA GLU A 119 -17.62 14.09 11.58
C GLU A 119 -17.27 12.91 12.49
N VAL A 120 -17.99 12.75 13.60
CA VAL A 120 -17.75 11.69 14.59
C VAL A 120 -18.02 10.31 13.98
N VAL A 121 -19.09 10.15 13.21
CA VAL A 121 -19.43 8.89 12.53
C VAL A 121 -18.33 8.51 11.53
N VAL A 122 -17.88 9.46 10.70
CA VAL A 122 -16.82 9.21 9.72
C VAL A 122 -15.49 8.93 10.41
N ALA A 123 -15.15 9.67 11.47
CA ALA A 123 -13.94 9.45 12.26
C ALA A 123 -13.93 8.06 12.92
N ALA A 124 -15.02 7.67 13.59
CA ALA A 124 -15.15 6.35 14.20
C ALA A 124 -15.03 5.24 13.14
N THR A 125 -15.68 5.42 11.99
CA THR A 125 -15.63 4.48 10.87
C THR A 125 -14.19 4.31 10.36
N VAL A 126 -13.50 5.42 10.10
CA VAL A 126 -12.09 5.45 9.68
C VAL A 126 -11.20 4.71 10.69
N LEU A 127 -11.36 4.98 11.99
CA LEU A 127 -10.58 4.34 13.04
C LEU A 127 -10.80 2.83 13.09
N VAL A 128 -12.06 2.39 13.01
CA VAL A 128 -12.40 0.95 13.02
C VAL A 128 -11.78 0.23 11.81
N PHE A 129 -11.83 0.82 10.62
CA PHE A 129 -11.24 0.21 9.42
C PHE A 129 -9.71 0.23 9.41
N LEU A 130 -9.06 1.16 10.12
CA LEU A 130 -7.60 1.18 10.24
C LEU A 130 -7.05 0.06 11.13
N ILE A 131 -7.83 -0.47 12.08
CA ILE A 131 -7.42 -1.56 12.96
C ILE A 131 -7.00 -2.82 12.17
N PRO A 132 -7.86 -3.43 11.33
CA PRO A 132 -7.49 -4.63 10.58
C PRO A 132 -6.36 -4.34 9.58
N LEU A 133 -6.35 -3.16 8.95
CA LEU A 133 -5.29 -2.75 8.03
C LEU A 133 -3.92 -2.69 8.73
N GLY A 134 -3.89 -2.15 9.96
CA GLY A 134 -2.70 -2.13 10.80
C GLY A 134 -2.28 -3.53 11.27
N MET A 135 -3.23 -4.37 11.69
CA MET A 135 -2.96 -5.74 12.12
C MET A 135 -2.25 -6.57 11.05
N GLN A 136 -2.62 -6.41 9.77
CA GLN A 136 -1.96 -7.10 8.66
C GLN A 136 -0.47 -6.79 8.56
N GLN A 137 -0.05 -5.56 8.90
CA GLN A 137 1.36 -5.18 8.87
C GLN A 137 2.18 -5.91 9.94
N PHE A 138 1.65 -6.01 11.16
CA PHE A 138 2.31 -6.73 12.27
C PHE A 138 2.41 -8.23 12.01
N LEU A 139 1.35 -8.83 11.47
CA LEU A 139 1.36 -10.24 11.06
C LEU A 139 2.42 -10.50 9.99
N GLY A 140 2.54 -9.60 9.01
CA GLY A 140 3.56 -9.71 7.97
C GLY A 140 4.98 -9.70 8.53
N ILE A 141 5.30 -8.78 9.45
CA ILE A 141 6.61 -8.71 10.11
C ILE A 141 6.88 -10.00 10.89
N GLN A 142 5.88 -10.55 11.59
CA GLN A 142 6.02 -11.80 12.33
C GLN A 142 6.39 -12.98 11.43
N ILE A 143 5.77 -13.08 10.25
CA ILE A 143 6.08 -14.12 9.26
C ILE A 143 7.53 -13.97 8.78
N VAL A 144 7.94 -12.76 8.41
CA VAL A 144 9.31 -12.49 7.93
C VAL A 144 10.35 -12.82 9.00
N LEU A 145 10.16 -12.38 10.24
CA LEU A 145 11.13 -12.65 11.30
C LEU A 145 11.24 -14.14 11.65
N LYS A 146 10.12 -14.88 11.63
CA LYS A 146 10.15 -16.34 11.78
C LYS A 146 10.99 -17.00 10.69
N THR A 147 10.89 -16.55 9.44
CA THR A 147 11.73 -17.07 8.34
C THR A 147 13.21 -16.74 8.49
N LEU A 148 13.56 -15.69 9.24
CA LEU A 148 14.95 -15.35 9.61
C LEU A 148 15.47 -16.14 10.82
N GLY A 149 14.67 -17.05 11.38
CA GLY A 149 15.01 -17.83 12.58
C GLY A 149 14.81 -17.08 13.89
N TRP A 150 14.12 -15.94 13.88
CA TRP A 150 13.83 -15.16 15.08
C TRP A 150 12.49 -15.60 15.69
N SER A 151 12.55 -16.21 16.88
CA SER A 151 11.37 -16.59 17.66
C SER A 151 11.06 -15.53 18.72
N ILE A 152 10.44 -14.42 18.30
CA ILE A 152 10.00 -13.35 19.19
C ILE A 152 8.49 -13.52 19.48
N SER A 153 8.08 -13.30 20.73
CA SER A 153 6.66 -13.30 21.09
C SER A 153 5.88 -12.26 20.26
N PRO A 154 4.68 -12.58 19.73
CA PRO A 154 3.90 -11.66 18.91
C PRO A 154 3.65 -10.31 19.60
N LEU A 155 3.40 -10.32 20.92
CA LEU A 155 3.14 -9.11 21.69
C LEU A 155 4.39 -8.22 21.77
N LEU A 156 5.55 -8.82 22.05
CA LEU A 156 6.82 -8.09 22.11
C LEU A 156 7.17 -7.52 20.73
N LEU A 157 6.98 -8.31 19.67
CA LEU A 157 7.22 -7.86 18.32
C LEU A 157 6.31 -6.69 17.91
N ALA A 158 5.01 -6.79 18.20
CA ALA A 158 4.06 -5.72 17.93
C ALA A 158 4.43 -4.45 18.72
N GLY A 159 4.84 -4.59 19.98
CA GLY A 159 5.33 -3.49 20.80
C GLY A 159 6.57 -2.81 20.22
N LEU A 160 7.58 -3.59 19.82
CA LEU A 160 8.83 -3.07 19.22
C LEU A 160 8.57 -2.40 17.87
N ALA A 161 7.80 -3.05 16.99
CA ALA A 161 7.46 -2.50 15.67
C ALA A 161 6.60 -1.25 15.81
N GLY A 162 5.63 -1.24 16.73
CA GLY A 162 4.79 -0.09 17.03
C GLY A 162 5.58 1.08 17.62
N ALA A 163 6.50 0.82 18.56
CA ALA A 163 7.39 1.83 19.13
C ALA A 163 8.31 2.43 18.06
N LEU A 164 8.85 1.59 17.16
CA LEU A 164 9.68 2.06 16.05
C LEU A 164 8.87 2.91 15.06
N ALA A 165 7.67 2.46 14.68
CA ALA A 165 6.75 3.21 13.82
C ALA A 165 6.36 4.57 14.44
N PHE A 166 6.02 4.57 15.73
CA PHE A 166 5.72 5.79 16.47
C PHE A 166 6.93 6.72 16.50
N THR A 167 8.13 6.20 16.71
CA THR A 167 9.37 6.97 16.71
C THR A 167 9.62 7.64 15.35
N TYR A 168 9.41 6.93 14.23
CA TYR A 168 9.53 7.52 12.89
C TYR A 168 8.60 8.72 12.70
N ILE A 169 7.34 8.57 13.11
CA ILE A 169 6.31 9.60 12.97
C ILE A 169 6.61 10.77 13.92
N ALA A 170 6.96 10.49 15.18
CA ALA A 170 7.26 11.50 16.18
C ALA A 170 8.46 12.38 15.79
N ILE A 171 9.46 11.81 15.11
CA ILE A 171 10.68 12.54 14.73
C ILE A 171 10.44 13.51 13.57
N SER A 172 9.64 13.12 12.56
CA SER A 172 9.64 13.79 11.24
C SER A 172 8.28 13.83 10.54
N GLY A 173 7.21 13.41 11.21
CA GLY A 173 5.85 13.39 10.66
C GLY A 173 5.76 12.59 9.36
N ILE A 174 4.91 13.05 8.45
CA ILE A 174 4.69 12.37 7.15
C ILE A 174 5.90 12.39 6.21
N ARG A 175 6.87 13.30 6.43
CA ARG A 175 8.12 13.34 5.64
C ARG A 175 8.96 12.09 5.86
N ALA A 176 9.05 11.62 7.11
CA ALA A 176 9.71 10.34 7.42
C ALA A 176 9.13 9.22 6.57
N SER A 177 7.80 9.12 6.56
CA SER A 177 7.09 8.08 5.80
C SER A 177 7.44 8.14 4.33
N ALA A 178 7.48 9.34 3.73
CA ALA A 178 7.81 9.51 2.32
C ALA A 178 9.24 9.07 1.97
N TYR A 179 10.26 9.44 2.76
CA TYR A 179 11.65 9.03 2.49
C TYR A 179 11.86 7.52 2.73
N VAL A 180 11.24 6.97 3.78
CA VAL A 180 11.30 5.52 4.05
C VAL A 180 10.57 4.75 2.93
N ALA A 181 9.45 5.29 2.41
CA ALA A 181 8.74 4.72 1.27
C ALA A 181 9.62 4.70 0.01
N VAL A 182 10.39 5.76 -0.27
CA VAL A 182 11.35 5.78 -1.39
C VAL A 182 12.39 4.66 -1.25
N LEU A 183 13.01 4.51 -0.07
CA LEU A 183 13.98 3.44 0.17
C LEU A 183 13.33 2.06 -0.03
N LYS A 184 12.16 1.83 0.58
CA LYS A 184 11.39 0.60 0.47
C LYS A 184 11.08 0.28 -0.99
N ASP A 185 10.62 1.27 -1.76
CA ASP A 185 10.20 1.09 -3.14
C ASP A 185 11.38 0.83 -4.08
N ILE A 186 12.54 1.45 -3.85
CA ILE A 186 13.77 1.12 -4.60
C ILE A 186 14.14 -0.35 -4.36
N LEU A 187 14.14 -0.79 -3.09
CA LEU A 187 14.42 -2.18 -2.75
C LEU A 187 13.39 -3.15 -3.37
N LEU A 188 12.12 -2.76 -3.38
CA LEU A 188 11.04 -3.53 -3.99
C LEU A 188 11.23 -3.65 -5.50
N ILE A 189 11.52 -2.56 -6.21
CA ILE A 189 11.80 -2.58 -7.66
C ILE A 189 13.01 -3.47 -7.95
N CYS A 190 14.09 -3.35 -7.18
CA CYS A 190 15.26 -4.23 -7.32
C CYS A 190 14.87 -5.70 -7.12
N ALA A 191 14.08 -6.02 -6.08
CA ALA A 191 13.61 -7.37 -5.83
C ALA A 191 12.74 -7.90 -6.99
N ILE A 192 11.86 -7.07 -7.55
CA ILE A 192 11.03 -7.40 -8.72
C ILE A 192 11.92 -7.72 -9.92
N LEU A 193 12.90 -6.88 -10.23
CA LEU A 193 13.81 -7.08 -11.36
C LEU A 193 14.67 -8.35 -11.20
N ILE A 194 15.21 -8.59 -10.00
CA ILE A 194 15.98 -9.80 -9.71
C ILE A 194 15.09 -11.04 -9.86
N THR A 195 13.90 -11.03 -9.27
CA THR A 195 12.94 -12.14 -9.36
C THR A 195 12.52 -12.39 -10.80
N ALA A 196 12.29 -11.32 -11.57
CA ALA A 196 11.98 -11.38 -12.99
C ALA A 196 13.09 -12.05 -13.81
N ILE A 197 14.34 -11.64 -13.62
CA ILE A 197 15.49 -12.20 -14.33
C ILE A 197 15.67 -13.68 -13.97
N VAL A 198 15.57 -14.02 -12.68
CA VAL A 198 15.69 -15.41 -12.20
C VAL A 198 14.55 -16.25 -12.79
N ALA A 199 13.32 -15.77 -12.75
CA ALA A 199 12.17 -16.46 -13.31
C ALA A 199 12.33 -16.67 -14.83
N LEU A 200 12.72 -15.65 -15.60
CA LEU A 200 12.94 -15.77 -17.05
C LEU A 200 14.04 -16.77 -17.40
N ARG A 201 15.11 -16.85 -16.59
CA ARG A 201 16.19 -17.84 -16.77
C ARG A 201 15.74 -19.27 -16.47
N HIS A 202 14.88 -19.46 -15.47
CA HIS A 202 14.34 -20.79 -15.14
C HIS A 202 13.15 -21.21 -16.02
N TRP A 203 12.41 -20.25 -16.60
CA TRP A 203 11.26 -20.53 -17.47
C TRP A 203 11.67 -21.32 -18.73
N GLY A 204 12.86 -21.07 -19.27
CA GLY A 204 13.37 -21.81 -20.44
C GLY A 204 13.76 -23.27 -20.17
N VAL A 205 13.82 -23.72 -18.91
CA VAL A 205 14.35 -25.05 -18.52
C VAL A 205 13.30 -25.97 -17.88
N THR A 206 12.26 -25.41 -17.25
CA THR A 206 11.25 -26.18 -16.49
C THR A 206 9.81 -25.75 -16.79
N ALA A 207 9.40 -25.70 -18.05
CA ALA A 207 7.97 -25.64 -18.39
C ALA A 207 7.28 -26.96 -18.01
N ALA A 208 7.19 -27.24 -16.71
CA ALA A 208 6.33 -28.29 -16.19
C ALA A 208 4.90 -27.88 -16.54
N ALA A 209 4.17 -28.80 -17.19
CA ALA A 209 2.76 -28.59 -17.46
C ALA A 209 2.04 -28.22 -16.15
N PRO A 210 1.13 -27.22 -16.16
CA PRO A 210 0.39 -26.85 -14.95
C PRO A 210 -0.28 -28.10 -14.38
N SER A 211 -0.13 -28.31 -13.06
CA SER A 211 -0.66 -29.49 -12.37
C SER A 211 -2.18 -29.63 -12.58
N ALA A 212 -2.73 -30.83 -12.38
CA ALA A 212 -4.17 -31.06 -12.55
C ALA A 212 -5.03 -30.15 -11.65
N ALA A 213 -4.55 -29.81 -10.45
CA ALA A 213 -5.18 -28.83 -9.57
C ALA A 213 -5.22 -27.42 -10.19
N TRP A 214 -4.17 -27.02 -10.91
CA TRP A 214 -4.12 -25.76 -11.65
C TRP A 214 -5.06 -25.74 -12.85
N LYS A 215 -5.18 -26.84 -13.60
CA LYS A 215 -6.15 -26.92 -14.71
C LYS A 215 -7.58 -26.74 -14.23
N HIS A 216 -7.92 -27.26 -13.05
CA HIS A 216 -9.22 -27.06 -12.41
C HIS A 216 -9.38 -25.65 -11.85
N ALA A 217 -8.33 -25.08 -11.26
CA ALA A 217 -8.31 -23.70 -10.78
C ALA A 217 -8.38 -22.65 -11.92
N MET A 218 -8.05 -23.06 -13.16
CA MET A 218 -8.09 -22.27 -14.40
C MET A 218 -9.41 -22.38 -15.16
N THR A 219 -10.33 -23.28 -14.78
CA THR A 219 -11.62 -23.40 -15.47
C THR A 219 -12.56 -22.28 -15.03
N PRO A 220 -13.05 -21.43 -15.96
CA PRO A 220 -14.04 -20.41 -15.65
C PRO A 220 -15.29 -21.06 -15.06
N THR A 221 -15.85 -20.46 -14.02
CA THR A 221 -17.14 -20.88 -13.46
C THR A 221 -18.05 -19.67 -13.36
N LEU A 222 -19.31 -19.81 -13.76
CA LEU A 222 -20.26 -18.71 -13.73
C LEU A 222 -20.36 -18.03 -12.35
N LYS A 223 -20.34 -18.83 -11.27
CA LYS A 223 -20.36 -18.32 -9.90
C LYS A 223 -19.08 -17.55 -9.53
N GLY A 224 -17.91 -18.07 -9.90
CA GLY A 224 -16.63 -17.41 -9.64
C GLY A 224 -16.49 -16.12 -10.44
N ASP A 225 -16.90 -16.12 -11.71
CA ASP A 225 -16.81 -14.96 -12.59
C ASP A 225 -17.76 -13.84 -12.16
N LEU A 226 -18.99 -14.17 -11.77
CA LEU A 226 -19.94 -13.20 -11.21
C LEU A 226 -19.43 -12.59 -9.90
N PHE A 227 -18.87 -13.41 -9.00
CA PHE A 227 -18.23 -12.91 -7.79
C PHE A 227 -17.08 -11.96 -8.14
N SER A 228 -16.18 -12.35 -9.03
CA SER A 228 -15.03 -11.54 -9.44
C SER A 228 -15.46 -10.22 -10.07
N ILE A 229 -16.42 -10.21 -11.00
CA ILE A 229 -16.87 -8.97 -11.66
C ILE A 229 -17.54 -8.01 -10.66
N THR A 230 -18.46 -8.51 -9.84
CA THR A 230 -19.18 -7.68 -8.86
C THR A 230 -18.25 -7.10 -7.80
N THR A 231 -17.27 -7.90 -7.36
CA THR A 231 -16.26 -7.46 -6.38
C THR A 231 -15.22 -6.51 -7.01
N VAL A 232 -14.82 -6.70 -8.26
CA VAL A 232 -13.95 -5.77 -9.00
C VAL A 232 -14.60 -4.38 -9.07
N ILE A 233 -15.87 -4.31 -9.47
CA ILE A 233 -16.58 -3.03 -9.59
C ILE A 233 -16.69 -2.35 -8.22
N SER A 234 -17.22 -3.06 -7.22
CA SER A 234 -17.42 -2.50 -5.86
C SER A 234 -16.11 -2.07 -5.19
N GLN A 235 -15.06 -2.90 -5.28
CA GLN A 235 -13.77 -2.58 -4.65
C GLN A 235 -12.98 -1.53 -5.40
N SER A 236 -13.11 -1.40 -6.71
CA SER A 236 -12.44 -0.32 -7.45
C SER A 236 -12.86 1.07 -6.95
N VAL A 237 -14.15 1.23 -6.64
CA VAL A 237 -14.68 2.46 -6.03
C VAL A 237 -14.26 2.56 -4.56
N GLY A 238 -14.40 1.47 -3.80
CA GLY A 238 -14.04 1.41 -2.38
C GLY A 238 -12.56 1.75 -2.12
N PHE A 239 -11.66 1.34 -3.02
CA PHE A 239 -10.22 1.59 -2.93
C PHE A 239 -9.87 3.09 -2.95
N CYS A 240 -10.69 3.91 -3.61
CA CYS A 240 -10.48 5.36 -3.68
C CYS A 240 -10.90 6.10 -2.39
N VAL A 241 -11.77 5.48 -1.57
CA VAL A 241 -12.35 6.09 -0.38
C VAL A 241 -11.87 5.44 0.93
N VAL A 242 -11.09 4.37 0.85
CA VAL A 242 -10.49 3.70 2.01
C VAL A 242 -9.58 4.65 2.79
N PRO A 243 -9.57 4.61 4.14
CA PRO A 243 -8.94 5.67 4.93
C PRO A 243 -7.49 5.99 4.60
N GLN A 244 -6.67 4.96 4.33
CA GLN A 244 -5.27 5.11 3.96
C GLN A 244 -5.08 5.87 2.62
N THR A 245 -5.96 5.63 1.64
CA THR A 245 -5.92 6.32 0.35
C THR A 245 -6.25 7.79 0.52
N CYS A 246 -7.30 8.08 1.27
CA CYS A 246 -7.74 9.44 1.55
C CYS A 246 -6.66 10.23 2.31
N ALA A 247 -5.99 9.60 3.27
CA ALA A 247 -4.94 10.22 4.06
C ALA A 247 -3.79 10.75 3.17
N TYR A 248 -3.26 9.95 2.24
CA TYR A 248 -2.19 10.44 1.37
C TYR A 248 -2.70 11.42 0.30
N VAL A 249 -3.95 11.29 -0.19
CA VAL A 249 -4.49 12.20 -1.22
C VAL A 249 -4.41 13.66 -0.76
N PHE A 250 -4.75 13.97 0.50
CA PHE A 250 -4.68 15.34 1.04
C PHE A 250 -3.26 15.92 1.12
N THR A 251 -2.22 15.09 1.04
CA THR A 251 -0.80 15.52 1.06
C THR A 251 -0.31 16.05 -0.29
N ALA A 252 -1.07 15.83 -1.37
CA ALA A 252 -0.67 16.23 -2.70
C ALA A 252 -0.67 17.75 -2.87
N ARG A 253 0.32 18.29 -3.60
CA ARG A 253 0.40 19.72 -3.94
C ARG A 253 -0.70 20.23 -4.87
N SER A 254 -1.24 19.35 -5.71
CA SER A 254 -2.20 19.71 -6.76
C SER A 254 -3.05 18.52 -7.21
N ALA A 255 -4.27 18.80 -7.67
CA ALA A 255 -5.12 17.83 -8.36
C ALA A 255 -4.41 17.13 -9.54
N SER A 256 -3.53 17.85 -10.25
CA SER A 256 -2.74 17.29 -11.35
C SER A 256 -1.65 16.32 -10.87
N ALA A 257 -1.07 16.53 -9.68
CA ALA A 257 -0.14 15.58 -9.08
C ALA A 257 -0.87 14.28 -8.71
N VAL A 258 -2.08 14.38 -8.14
CA VAL A 258 -2.94 13.21 -7.87
C VAL A 258 -3.24 12.44 -9.16
N ARG A 259 -3.71 13.11 -10.21
CA ARG A 259 -3.97 12.45 -11.52
C ARG A 259 -2.75 11.74 -12.08
N ARG A 260 -1.59 12.42 -12.11
CA ARG A 260 -0.36 11.84 -12.66
C ARG A 260 0.07 10.59 -11.90
N ALA A 261 -0.06 10.59 -10.57
CA ALA A 261 0.27 9.41 -9.78
C ALA A 261 -0.62 8.21 -10.13
N GLN A 262 -1.93 8.43 -10.34
CA GLN A 262 -2.86 7.37 -10.73
C GLN A 262 -2.51 6.75 -12.10
N VAL A 263 -1.93 7.54 -13.02
CA VAL A 263 -1.46 7.04 -14.33
C VAL A 263 -0.20 6.18 -14.19
N THR A 264 0.70 6.53 -13.28
CA THR A 264 2.00 5.84 -13.14
C THR A 264 1.95 4.66 -12.16
N MET A 265 1.02 4.64 -11.20
CA MET A 265 0.87 3.58 -10.21
C MET A 265 0.69 2.17 -10.80
N PRO A 266 -0.09 1.97 -11.89
CA PRO A 266 -0.20 0.66 -12.53
C PRO A 266 1.14 0.03 -12.93
N LEU A 267 2.21 0.80 -13.13
CA LEU A 267 3.54 0.26 -13.42
C LEU A 267 4.06 -0.67 -12.31
N TYR A 268 3.67 -0.44 -11.05
CA TYR A 268 4.02 -1.33 -9.95
C TYR A 268 3.30 -2.68 -10.05
N MET A 269 2.20 -2.78 -10.79
CA MET A 269 1.51 -4.05 -11.01
C MET A 269 2.33 -5.04 -11.84
N LEU A 270 3.40 -4.58 -12.52
CA LEU A 270 4.36 -5.46 -13.19
C LEU A 270 5.00 -6.48 -12.23
N MET A 271 4.95 -6.25 -10.91
CA MET A 271 5.41 -7.24 -9.94
C MET A 271 4.54 -8.50 -9.89
N PHE A 272 3.23 -8.37 -10.12
CA PHE A 272 2.29 -9.46 -9.89
C PHE A 272 2.48 -10.65 -10.81
N PRO A 273 2.76 -10.50 -12.12
CA PRO A 273 3.16 -11.63 -12.96
C PRO A 273 4.33 -12.42 -12.37
N PHE A 274 5.38 -11.75 -11.88
CA PHE A 274 6.55 -12.41 -11.29
C PHE A 274 6.22 -13.09 -9.95
N LEU A 275 5.41 -12.46 -9.11
CA LEU A 275 4.92 -13.08 -7.88
C LEU A 275 4.03 -14.29 -8.16
N THR A 276 3.24 -14.25 -9.24
CA THR A 276 2.43 -15.38 -9.69
C THR A 276 3.34 -16.53 -10.13
N MET A 277 4.42 -16.26 -10.88
CA MET A 277 5.42 -17.28 -11.23
C MET A 277 6.03 -17.93 -10.00
N VAL A 278 6.45 -17.14 -9.00
CA VAL A 278 6.98 -17.69 -7.74
C VAL A 278 5.94 -18.59 -7.07
N ALA A 279 4.66 -18.18 -7.04
CA ALA A 279 3.58 -19.02 -6.52
C ALA A 279 3.33 -20.31 -7.33
N TYR A 280 3.66 -20.34 -8.63
CA TYR A 280 3.57 -21.54 -9.47
C TYR A 280 4.67 -22.57 -9.17
N PHE A 281 5.82 -22.14 -8.65
CA PHE A 281 7.01 -22.97 -8.44
C PHE A 281 7.37 -23.24 -6.96
N ALA A 282 6.70 -22.57 -6.02
CA ALA A 282 6.82 -22.80 -4.58
C ALA A 282 5.87 -23.91 -4.11
#